data_AF-A0A3B8STX0-F1
#
_entry.id   AF-A0A3B8STX0-F1
#
_cell.length_a   1.000
_cell.length_b   1.000
_cell.length_c   1.000
_cell.angle_alpha   90.00
_cell.angle_beta   90.00
_cell.angle_gamma   90.00
#
_symmetry.space_group_name_H-M   'P 1'
#
loop_
_entity.id
_entity.type
_entity.pdbx_description
1 polymer ?
#
loop_
_entity_poly.entity_id
_entity_poly.type
_entity_poly.pdbx_seq_one_letter_code
_entity_poly.pdbx_strand_id
1 'polypeptide(L)' 'MSHAVAHPAYDYRTIRHFSIMAVVWGIVGMAVGVLIAAQLVWPELLASEWTHFGRLRPLHTNAVIFAFGGCALFATSY' A
#
# COMPACT_ATOMS: atom_id res chain seq x y z
N MET A 1 51.45 4.29 6.37
CA MET A 1 50.22 5.03 6.00
C MET A 1 49.06 4.09 6.26
N SER A 2 48.26 4.35 7.31
CA SER A 2 47.11 3.50 7.65
C SER A 2 45.97 3.85 6.71
N HIS A 3 45.58 2.94 5.83
CA HIS A 3 44.38 3.10 5.02
C HIS A 3 43.19 2.84 5.94
N ALA A 4 42.50 3.90 6.37
CA ALA A 4 41.20 3.76 7.00
C ALA A 4 40.26 3.08 5.99
N VAL A 5 39.79 1.88 6.32
CA VAL A 5 38.79 1.18 5.52
C VAL A 5 37.48 1.94 5.68
N ALA A 6 37.07 2.67 4.65
CA ALA A 6 35.75 3.29 4.63
C ALA A 6 34.69 2.18 4.65
N HIS A 7 33.83 2.16 5.67
CA HIS A 7 32.70 1.25 5.67
C HIS A 7 31.74 1.63 4.53
N PRO A 8 31.31 0.67 3.69
CA PRO A 8 30.32 0.96 2.67
C PRO A 8 29.01 1.42 3.32
N ALA A 9 28.45 2.54 2.84
CA ALA A 9 27.18 3.08 3.32
C ALA A 9 26.01 2.37 2.65
N TYR A 10 24.96 2.07 3.43
CA TYR A 10 23.72 1.50 2.90
C TYR A 10 22.92 2.52 2.08
N ASP A 11 22.31 2.06 0.98
CA ASP A 11 21.40 2.90 0.18
C ASP A 11 19.99 2.92 0.78
N TYR A 12 19.71 3.93 1.58
CA TYR A 12 18.38 4.15 2.18
C TYR A 12 17.35 4.78 1.24
N ARG A 13 17.72 5.12 -0.01
CA ARG A 13 16.80 5.79 -0.93
C ARG A 13 15.60 4.89 -1.24
N THR A 14 15.84 3.63 -1.55
CA THR A 14 14.79 2.66 -1.90
C THR A 14 13.87 2.37 -0.71
N ILE A 15 14.46 2.12 0.46
CA ILE A 15 13.74 1.88 1.72
C ILE A 15 12.82 3.04 2.05
N ARG A 16 13.29 4.29 1.91
CA ARG A 16 12.49 5.49 2.17
C ARG A 16 11.29 5.60 1.23
N HIS A 17 11.47 5.36 -0.07
CA HIS A 17 10.35 5.43 -1.01
C HIS A 17 9.29 4.36 -0.73
N PHE A 18 9.70 3.12 -0.50
CA PHE A 18 8.76 2.04 -0.19
C PHE A 18 8.08 2.22 1.16
N SER A 19 8.78 2.77 2.16
CA SER A 19 8.18 3.09 3.47
C SER A 19 7.05 4.12 3.33
N ILE A 20 7.29 5.19 2.57
CA ILE A 20 6.27 6.22 2.32
C ILE A 20 5.10 5.62 1.53
N MET A 21 5.39 4.86 0.47
CA MET A 21 4.35 4.24 -0.35
C MET A 21 3.55 3.17 0.40
N ALA A 22 4.15 2.46 1.36
CA ALA A 22 3.43 1.55 2.25
C ALA A 22 2.36 2.31 3.05
N VAL A 23 2.69 3.46 3.63
CA VAL A 23 1.70 4.27 4.35
C VAL A 23 0.59 4.77 3.42
N VAL A 24 0.95 5.29 2.24
CA VAL A 24 -0.02 5.79 1.25
C VAL A 24 -0.99 4.68 0.83
N TRP A 25 -0.48 3.52 0.42
CA TRP A 25 -1.31 2.39 0.01
C TRP A 25 -2.07 1.75 1.17
N GLY A 26 -1.53 1.80 2.39
CA GLY A 26 -2.24 1.42 3.60
C GLY A 26 -3.49 2.26 3.80
N ILE A 27 -3.38 3.59 3.69
CA ILE A 27 -4.52 4.50 3.81
C ILE A 27 -5.53 4.25 2.67
N VAL A 28 -5.07 4.21 1.42
CA VAL A 28 -5.95 4.00 0.25
C VAL A 28 -6.67 2.65 0.33
N GLY A 29 -5.94 1.56 0.58
CA GLY A 29 -6.49 0.21 0.67
C GLY A 29 -7.52 0.09 1.79
N MET A 30 -7.22 0.60 2.99
CA MET A 30 -8.15 0.55 4.12
C MET A 30 -9.37 1.48 3.92
N ALA A 31 -9.20 2.65 3.32
CA ALA A 31 -10.31 3.55 3.00
C ALA A 31 -11.29 2.93 2.00
N VAL A 32 -10.80 2.28 0.94
CA VAL A 32 -11.65 1.52 0.02
C VAL A 32 -12.34 0.36 0.76
N GLY A 33 -11.64 -0.28 1.72
CA GLY A 33 -12.21 -1.30 2.61
C GLY A 33 -13.41 -0.80 3.41
N VAL A 34 -13.29 0.37 4.03
CA VAL A 34 -14.40 1.03 4.75
C VAL A 34 -15.55 1.37 3.81
N LEU A 35 -15.24 1.86 2.60
CA LEU A 35 -16.25 2.20 1.60
C LEU A 35 -17.04 0.96 1.15
N ILE A 36 -16.38 -0.16 0.83
CA ILE A 36 -17.08 -1.39 0.44
C ILE A 36 -17.81 -2.04 1.62
N ALA A 37 -17.33 -1.85 2.86
CA ALA A 37 -18.06 -2.26 4.05
C ALA A 37 -19.35 -1.45 4.22
N ALA A 38 -19.31 -0.14 3.95
CA ALA A 38 -20.50 0.70 3.94
C ALA A 38 -21.50 0.31 2.85
N GLN A 39 -21.04 -0.15 1.68
CA GLN A 39 -21.91 -0.69 0.62
C GLN A 39 -22.66 -1.97 1.03
N LEU A 40 -22.15 -2.75 1.99
CA LEU A 40 -22.88 -3.91 2.52
C LEU A 40 -24.05 -3.51 3.43
N VAL A 41 -23.98 -2.32 4.06
CA VAL A 41 -25.07 -1.77 4.89
C VAL A 41 -26.04 -0.94 4.05
N TRP A 42 -25.52 -0.14 3.13
CA TRP A 42 -26.28 0.71 2.22
C TRP A 42 -25.91 0.40 0.77
N PRO A 43 -26.61 -0.56 0.11
CA PRO A 43 -26.25 -1.05 -1.23
C PRO A 43 -26.25 0.02 -2.33
N GLU A 44 -27.03 1.09 -2.16
CA GLU A 44 -27.11 2.19 -3.15
C GLU A 44 -25.95 3.19 -3.02
N LEU A 45 -25.11 3.08 -1.98
CA LEU A 45 -24.00 3.99 -1.76
C LEU A 45 -22.97 3.91 -2.90
N LEU A 46 -22.87 4.97 -3.70
CA LEU A 46 -21.98 5.05 -4.85
C LEU A 46 -22.17 3.86 -5.80
N ALA A 47 -23.41 3.42 -6.04
CA ALA A 47 -23.70 2.31 -6.95
C ALA A 47 -23.64 2.72 -8.44
N SER A 48 -22.50 3.27 -8.88
CA SER A 48 -22.21 3.53 -10.30
C SER A 48 -21.49 2.33 -10.94
N GLU A 49 -21.37 2.35 -12.27
CA GLU A 49 -20.64 1.32 -13.01
C GLU A 49 -19.22 1.07 -12.46
N TRP A 50 -18.48 2.12 -12.10
CA TRP A 50 -17.09 2.02 -11.66
C TRP A 50 -16.94 1.72 -10.18
N THR A 51 -17.92 2.15 -9.39
CA THR A 51 -17.88 2.10 -7.92
C THR A 51 -18.76 0.99 -7.34
N HIS A 52 -19.23 0.06 -8.17
CA HIS A 52 -20.00 -1.10 -7.73
C HIS A 52 -19.15 -2.03 -6.85
N PHE A 53 -19.74 -2.58 -5.79
CA PHE A 53 -19.09 -3.47 -4.81
C PHE A 53 -18.28 -4.60 -5.46
N GLY A 54 -18.85 -5.23 -6.49
CA GLY A 54 -18.20 -6.32 -7.22
C GLY A 54 -16.88 -5.93 -7.90
N ARG A 55 -16.70 -4.65 -8.28
CA ARG A 55 -15.46 -4.12 -8.88
C ARG A 55 -14.51 -3.55 -7.83
N LEU A 56 -15.05 -2.87 -6.81
CA LEU A 56 -14.24 -2.27 -5.74
C LEU A 56 -13.64 -3.30 -4.78
N ARG A 57 -14.26 -4.48 -4.60
CA ARG A 57 -13.70 -5.54 -3.75
C ARG A 57 -12.36 -6.08 -4.28
N PRO A 58 -12.22 -6.49 -5.55
CA PRO A 58 -10.92 -6.82 -6.12
C PRO A 58 -9.91 -5.67 -6.03
N LEU A 59 -10.35 -4.41 -6.20
CA LEU A 59 -9.49 -3.24 -6.04
C LEU A 59 -8.95 -3.12 -4.61
N HIS A 60 -9.82 -3.21 -3.59
CA HIS A 60 -9.46 -3.20 -2.18
C HIS A 60 -8.44 -4.30 -1.86
N THR A 61 -8.73 -5.55 -2.25
CA THR A 61 -7.86 -6.69 -1.95
C THR A 61 -6.48 -6.52 -2.58
N ASN A 62 -6.38 -6.10 -3.84
CA ASN A 62 -5.09 -5.87 -4.49
C ASN A 62 -4.33 -4.68 -3.85
N ALA A 63 -5.04 -3.59 -3.51
CA ALA A 63 -4.44 -2.44 -2.86
C ALA A 63 -3.88 -2.79 -1.46
N VAL A 64 -4.59 -3.59 -0.67
CA VAL A 64 -4.12 -3.99 0.67
C VAL A 64 -3.03 -5.05 0.59
N ILE A 65 -3.15 -6.05 -0.28
CA ILE A 65 -2.17 -7.15 -0.34
C ILE A 65 -0.92 -6.74 -1.10
N PHE A 66 -1.05 -6.32 -2.37
CA PHE A 66 0.10 -6.13 -3.24
C PHE A 66 0.66 -4.71 -3.17
N ALA A 67 -0.18 -3.68 -3.04
CA ALA A 67 0.32 -2.32 -2.94
C ALA A 67 0.84 -2.02 -1.52
N PHE A 68 -0.01 -2.14 -0.50
CA PHE A 68 0.39 -1.95 0.90
C PHE A 68 1.36 -3.05 1.37
N GLY A 69 0.92 -4.31 1.35
CA GLY A 69 1.74 -5.44 1.81
C GLY A 69 3.03 -5.59 1.00
N GLY A 70 2.97 -5.40 -0.32
CA GLY A 70 4.17 -5.39 -1.16
C GLY A 70 5.13 -4.26 -0.79
N CYS A 71 4.67 -3.01 -0.70
CA CYS A 71 5.54 -1.89 -0.31
C CYS A 71 6.15 -2.09 1.09
N ALA A 72 5.39 -2.63 2.04
CA ALA A 72 5.90 -2.98 3.36
C ALA A 72 7.02 -4.02 3.26
N LEU A 73 6.82 -5.11 2.51
CA LEU A 73 7.84 -6.13 2.30
C LEU A 73 9.10 -5.57 1.63
N PHE A 74 8.95 -4.75 0.59
CA PHE A 74 10.07 -4.07 -0.06
C PHE A 74 10.81 -3.12 0.90
N ALA A 75 10.11 -2.39 1.77
CA ALA A 75 10.75 -1.51 2.73
C ALA A 75 11.53 -2.27 3.82
N THR A 76 11.06 -3.47 4.22
CA THR A 76 11.65 -4.24 5.33
C THR A 76 12.74 -5.23 4.90
N SER A 77 12.83 -5.57 3.62
CA SER A 77 13.74 -6.62 3.12
C SER A 77 15.01 -6.10 2.45
N TYR A 78 14.99 -4.85 1.95
CA TYR A 78 16.15 -4.15 1.39
C TYR A 78 16.88 -3.37 2.47
#